data_AF-A0AB39V5B2-F1
#
_entry.id   AF-A0AB39V5B2-F1
#
_cell.length_a   1.000
_cell.length_b   1.000
_cell.length_c   1.000
_cell.angle_alpha   90.00
_cell.angle_beta   90.00
_cell.angle_gamma   90.00
#
_symmetry.space_group_name_H-M   'P 1'
#
loop_
_entity.id
_entity.type
_entity.pdbx_description
1 polymer ?
#
loop_
_entity_poly.entity_id
_entity_poly.type
_entity_poly.pdbx_seq_one_letter_code
_entity_poly.pdbx_strand_id
1 'polypeptide(L)'
;MKRVFISLSLPFFLTLNYELSAYTRAELTQDKLSKIGIKQEIIDETIKFQYDMKDEKNFYTEDGEENENFTRLKEIFQKDERNDTLGTILASAYMVGEKKDFKKAREYMDKVTPYWSKFDKLSNEWTYYKLKGDEKNTKKYYNLLEKNYKGTVILDLINILDNNLDIVLFVDTLGEFLLDEGDEDLDTNDKNHANDLPDGYSYDDKKGIIKNEENDESNEDEIIEEEDNEDEMQKYSETVKEIFDIGKDTLKEQKDEIDKYQRIIDYFKIGKNQKEFGVPDDYVRGYQLKIAETKITKNMMNYGIESAVKYYLENVSTKDVTYEDVYFNEEAELAIYLSIAQMLAVADENIVNKYRKDFENTRVIKLLDKIFEGKKEKEKLEKSQKENKNYIKS
;
A
#
# COMPACT_ATOMS: atom_id res chain seq x y z
N MET A 1 -37.77 -1.95 31.40
CA MET A 1 -38.05 -1.97 29.96
C MET A 1 -36.92 -2.71 29.26
N LYS A 2 -37.22 -3.85 28.63
CA LYS A 2 -36.23 -4.73 27.99
C LYS A 2 -35.71 -4.07 26.71
N ARG A 3 -34.40 -3.85 26.61
CA ARG A 3 -33.74 -3.46 25.35
C ARG A 3 -33.48 -4.75 24.57
N VAL A 4 -34.03 -4.81 23.36
CA VAL A 4 -33.88 -5.93 22.43
C VAL A 4 -32.45 -5.87 21.88
N PHE A 5 -31.63 -6.86 22.25
CA PHE A 5 -30.40 -7.16 21.52
C PHE A 5 -30.83 -7.73 20.17
N ILE A 6 -30.64 -6.98 19.08
CA ILE A 6 -30.69 -7.54 17.74
C ILE A 6 -29.34 -8.27 17.56
N SER A 7 -29.33 -9.56 17.87
CA SER A 7 -28.26 -10.45 17.45
C SER A 7 -28.25 -10.46 15.92
N LEU A 8 -27.13 -10.08 15.31
CA LEU A 8 -26.81 -10.39 13.92
C LEU A 8 -26.62 -11.91 13.77
N SER A 9 -27.66 -12.69 14.01
CA SER A 9 -27.70 -14.07 13.52
C SER A 9 -27.93 -13.97 12.02
N LEU A 10 -26.90 -14.22 11.21
CA LEU A 10 -27.05 -14.60 9.81
C LEU A 10 -27.83 -15.93 9.77
N PRO A 11 -29.09 -15.93 9.29
CA PRO A 11 -29.40 -16.94 8.29
C PRO A 11 -30.37 -16.41 7.22
N PHE A 12 -29.95 -16.39 5.95
CA PHE A 12 -30.67 -17.00 4.82
C PHE A 12 -29.89 -16.79 3.51
N PHE A 13 -29.09 -17.79 3.12
CA PHE A 13 -28.68 -17.97 1.72
C PHE A 13 -29.76 -18.78 1.02
N LEU A 14 -30.53 -18.18 0.12
CA LEU A 14 -31.37 -18.88 -0.85
C LEU A 14 -31.77 -17.93 -2.00
N THR A 15 -31.00 -17.94 -3.09
CA THR A 15 -31.35 -18.40 -4.45
C THR A 15 -30.68 -17.58 -5.57
N LEU A 16 -29.78 -18.27 -6.29
CA LEU A 16 -29.60 -18.28 -7.75
C LEU A 16 -29.53 -16.94 -8.51
N ASN A 17 -28.30 -16.45 -8.67
CA ASN A 17 -27.75 -16.09 -9.97
C ASN A 17 -26.40 -16.81 -10.11
N TYR A 18 -26.18 -17.52 -11.22
CA TYR A 18 -24.94 -18.22 -11.53
C TYR A 18 -23.88 -17.23 -12.05
N GLU A 19 -23.41 -16.36 -11.16
CA GLU A 19 -22.02 -15.94 -11.06
C GLU A 19 -21.68 -16.22 -9.59
N LEU A 20 -20.72 -17.11 -9.32
CA LEU A 20 -20.32 -17.42 -7.95
C LEU A 20 -19.95 -16.09 -7.27
N SER A 21 -20.80 -15.64 -6.35
CA SER A 21 -20.64 -14.37 -5.67
C SER A 21 -19.27 -14.31 -5.00
N ALA A 22 -18.65 -13.15 -5.16
CA ALA A 22 -17.40 -12.68 -4.58
C ALA A 22 -17.27 -13.07 -3.09
N TYR A 23 -16.05 -13.37 -2.62
CA TYR A 23 -15.77 -13.84 -1.26
C TYR A 23 -15.09 -12.76 -0.41
N THR A 24 -15.85 -12.18 0.51
CA THR A 24 -15.40 -11.07 1.37
C THR A 24 -14.38 -11.50 2.43
N ARG A 25 -13.65 -10.53 3.01
CA ARG A 25 -12.73 -10.81 4.12
C ARG A 25 -13.49 -11.32 5.34
N ALA A 26 -14.67 -10.77 5.60
CA ALA A 26 -15.53 -11.21 6.69
C ALA A 26 -16.00 -12.66 6.51
N GLU A 27 -16.44 -13.05 5.32
CA GLU A 27 -16.84 -14.43 5.00
C GLU A 27 -15.66 -15.40 5.10
N LEU A 28 -14.47 -14.99 4.64
CA LEU A 28 -13.24 -15.77 4.78
C LEU A 28 -12.91 -16.04 6.25
N THR A 29 -12.88 -14.99 7.08
CA THR A 29 -12.63 -15.12 8.52
C THR A 29 -13.70 -15.99 9.19
N GLN A 30 -14.99 -15.77 8.87
CA GLN A 30 -16.10 -16.56 9.38
C GLN A 30 -15.92 -18.06 9.07
N ASP A 31 -15.67 -18.41 7.81
CA ASP A 31 -15.53 -19.79 7.36
C ASP A 31 -14.29 -20.46 7.95
N LYS A 32 -13.13 -19.78 7.96
CA LYS A 32 -11.88 -20.33 8.52
C LYS A 32 -12.03 -20.63 10.02
N LEU A 33 -12.48 -19.64 10.80
CA LEU A 33 -12.50 -19.75 12.26
C LEU A 33 -13.65 -20.66 12.76
N SER A 34 -14.81 -20.65 12.09
CA SER A 34 -15.92 -21.54 12.47
C SER A 34 -15.58 -23.02 12.22
N LYS A 35 -14.83 -23.35 11.16
CA LYS A 35 -14.39 -24.72 10.86
C LYS A 35 -13.53 -25.35 11.96
N ILE A 36 -12.75 -24.54 12.67
CA ILE A 36 -11.91 -25.00 13.79
C ILE A 36 -12.61 -24.89 15.16
N GLY A 37 -13.91 -24.52 15.16
CA GLY A 37 -14.74 -24.48 16.35
C GLY A 37 -14.43 -23.32 17.29
N ILE A 38 -14.02 -22.16 16.75
CA ILE A 38 -13.98 -20.91 17.51
C ILE A 38 -15.41 -20.39 17.69
N LYS A 39 -15.70 -19.82 18.85
CA LYS A 39 -17.02 -19.28 19.19
C LYS A 39 -17.34 -18.06 18.33
N GLN A 40 -18.61 -17.95 17.91
CA GLN A 40 -19.08 -16.82 17.09
C GLN A 40 -18.76 -15.45 17.69
N GLU A 41 -18.86 -15.30 19.02
CA GLU A 41 -18.52 -14.05 19.72
C GLU A 41 -17.07 -13.58 19.44
N ILE A 42 -16.13 -14.51 19.36
CA ILE A 42 -14.71 -14.22 19.09
C ILE A 42 -14.50 -13.95 17.60
N ILE A 43 -15.25 -14.65 16.73
CA ILE A 43 -15.22 -14.42 15.28
C ILE A 43 -15.74 -13.02 14.95
N ASP A 44 -16.86 -12.61 15.53
CA ASP A 44 -17.45 -11.28 15.33
C ASP A 44 -16.48 -10.19 15.81
N GLU A 45 -15.83 -10.38 16.96
CA GLU A 45 -14.80 -9.46 17.45
C GLU A 45 -13.57 -9.40 16.53
N THR A 46 -13.17 -10.54 15.95
CA THR A 46 -12.04 -10.64 15.01
C THR A 46 -12.34 -9.86 13.73
N ILE A 47 -13.52 -10.07 13.14
CA ILE A 47 -13.96 -9.35 11.93
C ILE A 47 -14.01 -7.85 12.22
N LYS A 48 -14.62 -7.46 13.35
CA LYS A 48 -14.66 -6.05 13.75
C LYS A 48 -13.26 -5.46 13.89
N PHE A 49 -12.35 -6.17 14.54
CA PHE A 49 -10.97 -5.72 14.68
C PHE A 49 -10.28 -5.52 13.31
N GLN A 50 -10.43 -6.45 12.36
CA GLN A 50 -9.84 -6.32 11.02
C GLN A 50 -10.33 -5.06 10.28
N TYR A 51 -11.59 -4.67 10.46
CA TYR A 51 -12.14 -3.46 9.86
C TYR A 51 -11.69 -2.19 10.59
N ASP A 52 -11.61 -2.22 11.92
CA ASP A 52 -11.11 -1.11 12.72
C ASP A 52 -9.61 -0.82 12.43
N MET A 53 -8.82 -1.86 12.09
CA MET A 53 -7.36 -1.77 11.86
C MET A 53 -6.93 -1.23 10.51
N LYS A 54 -7.85 -1.04 9.57
CA LYS A 54 -7.50 -0.72 8.18
C LYS A 54 -6.54 0.48 8.06
N ASP A 55 -6.69 1.48 8.93
CA ASP A 55 -5.92 2.72 8.90
C ASP A 55 -4.64 2.69 9.75
N GLU A 56 -4.45 1.66 10.58
CA GLU A 56 -3.28 1.54 11.48
C GLU A 56 -2.35 0.41 11.03
N LYS A 57 -1.31 0.82 10.30
CA LYS A 57 -0.20 -0.06 9.90
C LYS A 57 0.86 -0.22 10.99
N ASN A 58 0.81 0.60 12.04
CA ASN A 58 1.81 0.61 13.09
C ASN A 58 1.18 0.18 14.42
N PHE A 59 1.67 -0.92 14.99
CA PHE A 59 1.27 -1.41 16.31
C PHE A 59 2.03 -0.74 17.46
N TYR A 60 2.97 0.13 17.11
CA TYR A 60 3.78 0.88 18.06
C TYR A 60 3.55 2.38 17.89
N THR A 61 3.65 3.12 19.00
CA THR A 61 3.67 4.57 19.01
C THR A 61 4.99 5.11 18.47
N GLU A 62 5.08 6.41 18.21
CA GLU A 62 6.34 7.08 17.83
C GLU A 62 7.44 6.89 18.90
N ASP A 63 7.05 6.79 20.18
CA ASP A 63 7.95 6.51 21.30
C ASP A 63 8.33 5.01 21.42
N GLY A 64 7.81 4.16 20.51
CA GLY A 64 8.09 2.74 20.47
C GLY A 64 7.32 1.89 21.50
N GLU A 65 6.29 2.45 22.13
CA GLU A 65 5.39 1.72 23.04
C GLU A 65 4.28 1.01 22.26
N GLU A 66 3.72 -0.07 22.81
CA GLU A 66 2.59 -0.75 22.20
C GLU A 66 1.35 0.14 22.21
N ASN A 67 0.68 0.30 21.07
CA ASN A 67 -0.53 1.10 21.01
C ASN A 67 -1.77 0.34 21.54
N GLU A 68 -2.91 1.05 21.69
CA GLU A 68 -4.17 0.47 22.17
C GLU A 68 -4.63 -0.70 21.29
N ASN A 69 -4.41 -0.60 19.99
CA ASN A 69 -4.85 -1.60 19.03
C ASN A 69 -4.02 -2.88 19.08
N PHE A 70 -2.72 -2.79 19.36
CA PHE A 70 -1.89 -3.95 19.62
C PHE A 70 -2.26 -4.65 20.94
N THR A 71 -2.64 -3.86 21.96
CA THR A 71 -3.19 -4.38 23.21
C THR A 71 -4.49 -5.14 22.95
N ARG A 72 -5.44 -4.51 22.25
CA ARG A 72 -6.73 -5.11 21.87
C ARG A 72 -6.56 -6.38 21.03
N LEU A 73 -5.62 -6.40 20.08
CA LEU A 73 -5.29 -7.58 19.28
C LEU A 73 -4.92 -8.78 20.17
N LYS A 74 -4.02 -8.55 21.14
CA LYS A 74 -3.60 -9.57 22.11
C LYS A 74 -4.76 -10.04 22.98
N GLU A 75 -5.61 -9.13 23.45
CA GLU A 75 -6.78 -9.47 24.27
C GLU A 75 -7.79 -10.35 23.52
N ILE A 76 -8.11 -10.03 22.25
CA ILE A 76 -9.02 -10.85 21.44
C ILE A 76 -8.38 -12.22 21.17
N PHE A 77 -7.08 -12.26 20.83
CA PHE A 77 -6.36 -13.50 20.60
C PHE A 77 -6.31 -14.41 21.85
N GLN A 78 -6.13 -13.84 23.04
CA GLN A 78 -6.12 -14.60 24.30
C GLN A 78 -7.45 -15.28 24.62
N LYS A 79 -8.58 -14.81 24.07
CA LYS A 79 -9.88 -15.47 24.24
C LYS A 79 -9.92 -16.85 23.57
N ASP A 80 -9.17 -17.02 22.47
CA ASP A 80 -8.97 -18.32 21.82
C ASP A 80 -7.70 -18.28 20.96
N GLU A 81 -6.59 -18.83 21.48
CA GLU A 81 -5.28 -18.81 20.82
C GLU A 81 -5.22 -19.64 19.52
N ARG A 82 -6.31 -20.33 19.18
CA ARG A 82 -6.47 -21.03 17.91
C ARG A 82 -6.84 -20.09 16.76
N ASN A 83 -7.12 -18.82 17.06
CA ASN A 83 -7.44 -17.80 16.08
C ASN A 83 -6.23 -17.50 15.19
N ASP A 84 -6.13 -18.26 14.11
CA ASP A 84 -5.01 -18.21 13.18
C ASP A 84 -4.87 -16.86 12.48
N THR A 85 -5.99 -16.19 12.25
CA THR A 85 -6.06 -14.87 11.64
C THR A 85 -5.35 -13.83 12.52
N LEU A 86 -5.74 -13.71 13.79
CA LEU A 86 -5.13 -12.76 14.71
C LEU A 86 -3.70 -13.15 15.11
N GLY A 87 -3.42 -14.44 15.32
CA GLY A 87 -2.07 -14.89 15.65
C GLY A 87 -1.07 -14.66 14.51
N THR A 88 -1.52 -14.73 13.25
CA THR A 88 -0.68 -14.38 12.08
C THR A 88 -0.41 -12.88 12.02
N ILE A 89 -1.39 -12.03 12.34
CA ILE A 89 -1.20 -10.57 12.46
C ILE A 89 -0.23 -10.24 13.59
N LEU A 90 -0.39 -10.87 14.77
CA LEU A 90 0.52 -10.72 15.91
C LEU A 90 1.95 -11.12 15.57
N ALA A 91 2.14 -12.26 14.91
CA ALA A 91 3.46 -12.67 14.46
C ALA A 91 4.06 -11.65 13.50
N SER A 92 3.28 -11.16 12.54
CA SER A 92 3.72 -10.18 11.53
C SER A 92 4.14 -8.86 12.16
N ALA A 93 3.41 -8.38 13.17
CA ALA A 93 3.76 -7.18 13.93
C ALA A 93 5.16 -7.26 14.57
N TYR A 94 5.59 -8.44 14.99
CA TYR A 94 6.93 -8.67 15.55
C TYR A 94 8.00 -8.99 14.51
N MET A 95 7.65 -9.15 13.22
CA MET A 95 8.62 -9.43 12.16
C MET A 95 9.13 -8.18 11.43
N VAL A 96 8.44 -7.05 11.58
CA VAL A 96 8.70 -5.81 10.83
C VAL A 96 8.86 -4.62 11.77
N GLY A 97 9.50 -3.55 11.28
CA GLY A 97 9.70 -2.30 12.02
C GLY A 97 10.79 -2.38 13.09
N GLU A 98 11.05 -1.24 13.74
CA GLU A 98 12.17 -1.06 14.67
C GLU A 98 12.11 -1.98 15.90
N LYS A 99 10.91 -2.41 16.32
CA LYS A 99 10.69 -3.28 17.48
C LYS A 99 10.59 -4.76 17.11
N LYS A 100 11.14 -5.17 15.96
CA LYS A 100 11.16 -6.56 15.50
C LYS A 100 11.72 -7.51 16.59
N ASP A 101 10.98 -8.58 16.86
CA ASP A 101 11.32 -9.63 17.81
C ASP A 101 10.93 -11.00 17.20
N PHE A 102 11.86 -11.57 16.43
CA PHE A 102 11.65 -12.86 15.77
C PHE A 102 11.41 -14.03 16.72
N LYS A 103 11.77 -13.90 18.00
CA LYS A 103 11.47 -14.91 19.01
C LYS A 103 10.00 -14.85 19.38
N LYS A 104 9.47 -13.65 19.69
CA LYS A 104 8.02 -13.46 19.92
C LYS A 104 7.20 -13.81 18.69
N ALA A 105 7.65 -13.40 17.50
CA ALA A 105 6.98 -13.79 16.25
C ALA A 105 6.84 -15.31 16.15
N ARG A 106 7.91 -16.07 16.44
CA ARG A 106 7.88 -17.53 16.46
C ARG A 106 6.89 -18.08 17.49
N GLU A 107 6.87 -17.52 18.70
CA GLU A 107 5.95 -17.95 19.77
C GLU A 107 4.48 -17.84 19.33
N TYR A 108 4.09 -16.75 18.65
CA TYR A 108 2.73 -16.62 18.09
C TYR A 108 2.49 -17.56 16.92
N MET A 109 3.45 -17.68 15.98
CA MET A 109 3.34 -18.61 14.85
C MET A 109 3.13 -20.06 15.31
N ASP A 110 3.85 -20.51 16.34
CA ASP A 110 3.75 -21.88 16.86
C ASP A 110 2.35 -22.20 17.40
N LYS A 111 1.67 -21.23 18.03
CA LYS A 111 0.29 -21.38 18.52
C LYS A 111 -0.70 -21.63 17.39
N VAL A 112 -0.52 -20.95 16.25
CA VAL A 112 -1.49 -20.97 15.15
C VAL A 112 -1.14 -21.90 13.99
N THR A 113 0.12 -22.35 13.89
CA THR A 113 0.60 -23.29 12.87
C THR A 113 -0.28 -24.55 12.72
N PRO A 114 -0.84 -25.15 13.79
CA PRO A 114 -1.72 -26.32 13.66
C PRO A 114 -3.02 -26.06 12.87
N TYR A 115 -3.45 -24.79 12.77
CA TYR A 115 -4.71 -24.38 12.14
C TYR A 115 -4.51 -23.80 10.74
N TRP A 116 -3.27 -23.59 10.33
CA TRP A 116 -2.92 -23.09 9.00
C TRP A 116 -3.20 -24.11 7.89
N SER A 117 -3.57 -23.59 6.72
CA SER A 117 -3.58 -24.38 5.49
C SER A 117 -2.16 -24.83 5.11
N LYS A 118 -2.05 -25.78 4.19
CA LYS A 118 -0.74 -26.20 3.65
C LYS A 118 -0.01 -25.03 2.99
N PHE A 119 -0.75 -24.17 2.30
CA PHE A 119 -0.19 -22.96 1.69
C PHE A 119 0.29 -21.99 2.76
N ASP A 120 -0.59 -21.59 3.69
CA ASP A 120 -0.31 -20.66 4.78
C ASP A 120 0.94 -21.07 5.55
N LYS A 121 1.08 -22.37 5.87
CA LYS A 121 2.24 -22.89 6.57
C LYS A 121 3.54 -22.68 5.78
N LEU A 122 3.54 -22.98 4.48
CA LEU A 122 4.75 -22.83 3.67
C LEU A 122 5.07 -21.36 3.40
N SER A 123 4.08 -20.53 3.09
CA SER A 123 4.25 -19.11 2.82
C SER A 123 4.69 -18.35 4.07
N ASN A 124 4.07 -18.60 5.23
CA ASN A 124 4.40 -17.88 6.46
C ASN A 124 5.79 -18.28 6.99
N GLU A 125 6.20 -19.55 6.87
CA GLU A 125 7.55 -19.97 7.21
C GLU A 125 8.59 -19.32 6.28
N TRP A 126 8.31 -19.30 4.97
CA TRP A 126 9.17 -18.61 4.01
C TRP A 126 9.31 -17.11 4.34
N THR A 127 8.20 -16.40 4.56
CA THR A 127 8.21 -14.98 4.97
C THR A 127 9.01 -14.76 6.25
N TYR A 128 8.78 -15.59 7.28
CA TYR A 128 9.51 -15.49 8.55
C TYR A 128 11.02 -15.58 8.37
N TYR A 129 11.50 -16.59 7.63
CA TYR A 129 12.95 -16.75 7.43
C TYR A 129 13.53 -15.70 6.49
N LYS A 130 12.76 -15.23 5.50
CA LYS A 130 13.18 -14.14 4.60
C LYS A 130 13.40 -12.86 5.41
N LEU A 131 12.41 -12.44 6.21
CA LEU A 131 12.51 -11.25 7.04
C LEU A 131 13.59 -11.37 8.13
N LYS A 132 13.83 -12.59 8.64
CA LYS A 132 14.89 -12.85 9.62
C LYS A 132 16.31 -12.81 9.03
N GLY A 133 16.46 -12.85 7.71
CA GLY A 133 17.77 -12.95 7.04
C GLY A 133 18.39 -14.36 7.08
N ASP A 134 17.60 -15.41 7.29
CA ASP A 134 18.08 -16.80 7.27
C ASP A 134 17.99 -17.39 5.85
N GLU A 135 18.98 -17.09 5.02
CA GLU A 135 19.01 -17.49 3.61
C GLU A 135 18.81 -19.00 3.39
N LYS A 136 19.38 -19.83 4.26
CA LYS A 136 19.31 -21.30 4.14
C LYS A 136 17.87 -21.77 4.27
N ASN A 137 17.16 -21.30 5.29
CA ASN A 137 15.76 -21.68 5.48
C ASN A 137 14.83 -20.98 4.48
N THR A 138 15.10 -19.72 4.12
CA THR A 138 14.38 -19.02 3.04
C THR A 138 14.39 -19.83 1.76
N LYS A 139 15.58 -20.27 1.30
CA LYS A 139 15.72 -21.11 0.10
C LYS A 139 15.02 -22.44 0.24
N LYS A 140 15.08 -23.07 1.42
CA LYS A 140 14.39 -24.34 1.70
C LYS A 140 12.87 -24.20 1.53
N TYR A 141 12.25 -23.19 2.13
CA TYR A 141 10.80 -23.01 2.06
C TYR A 141 10.34 -22.50 0.71
N TYR A 142 11.10 -21.63 0.05
CA TYR A 142 10.84 -21.24 -1.33
C TYR A 142 10.85 -22.45 -2.29
N ASN A 143 11.85 -23.34 -2.17
CA ASN A 143 11.90 -24.56 -2.98
C ASN A 143 10.71 -25.50 -2.71
N LEU A 144 10.21 -25.54 -1.47
CA LEU A 144 8.99 -26.29 -1.16
C LEU A 144 7.77 -25.65 -1.81
N LEU A 145 7.65 -24.32 -1.79
CA LEU A 145 6.60 -23.59 -2.49
C LEU A 145 6.67 -23.86 -4.00
N GLU A 146 7.85 -23.69 -4.63
CA GLU A 146 8.04 -23.98 -6.06
C GLU A 146 7.64 -25.42 -6.36
N LYS A 147 8.13 -26.41 -5.61
CA LYS A 147 7.79 -27.82 -5.83
C LYS A 147 6.28 -28.10 -5.79
N ASN A 148 5.53 -27.42 -4.91
CA ASN A 148 4.09 -27.64 -4.76
C ASN A 148 3.24 -26.85 -5.77
N TYR A 149 3.73 -25.71 -6.26
CA TYR A 149 2.94 -24.76 -7.05
C TYR A 149 3.53 -24.44 -8.43
N LYS A 150 4.58 -25.15 -8.86
CA LYS A 150 5.21 -24.98 -10.17
C LYS A 150 4.20 -25.06 -11.31
N GLY A 151 4.26 -24.07 -12.21
CA GLY A 151 3.37 -23.98 -13.36
C GLY A 151 1.93 -23.58 -13.03
N THR A 152 1.65 -23.17 -11.79
CA THR A 152 0.35 -22.64 -11.37
C THR A 152 0.43 -21.14 -11.14
N VAL A 153 -0.74 -20.48 -11.20
CA VAL A 153 -0.88 -19.04 -10.90
C VAL A 153 -0.46 -18.70 -9.46
N ILE A 154 -0.45 -19.69 -8.55
CA ILE A 154 0.00 -19.49 -7.17
C ILE A 154 1.50 -19.18 -7.10
N LEU A 155 2.31 -19.74 -8.00
CA LEU A 155 3.73 -19.38 -8.06
C LEU A 155 3.93 -17.94 -8.56
N ASP A 156 3.10 -17.46 -9.49
CA ASP A 156 3.10 -16.05 -9.89
C ASP A 156 2.79 -15.13 -8.70
N LEU A 157 1.79 -15.50 -7.88
CA LEU A 157 1.46 -14.78 -6.64
C LEU A 157 2.63 -14.77 -5.65
N ILE A 158 3.30 -15.92 -5.43
CA ILE A 158 4.46 -16.01 -4.54
C ILE A 158 5.59 -15.11 -5.01
N ASN A 159 5.88 -15.07 -6.32
CA ASN A 159 6.94 -14.21 -6.87
C ASN A 159 6.62 -12.72 -6.72
N ILE A 160 5.34 -12.32 -6.82
CA ILE A 160 4.94 -10.93 -6.52
C ILE A 160 5.16 -10.60 -5.05
N LEU A 161 4.80 -11.52 -4.15
CA LEU A 161 5.05 -11.34 -2.72
C LEU A 161 6.55 -11.26 -2.40
N ASP A 162 7.38 -12.04 -3.11
CA ASP A 162 8.83 -12.05 -2.97
C ASP A 162 9.42 -10.66 -3.22
N ASN A 163 9.06 -10.06 -4.37
CA ASN A 163 9.46 -8.70 -4.73
C ASN A 163 9.00 -7.67 -3.70
N ASN A 164 7.76 -7.78 -3.19
CA ASN A 164 7.25 -6.86 -2.17
C ASN A 164 8.03 -6.96 -0.85
N LEU A 165 8.42 -8.18 -0.45
CA LEU A 165 9.25 -8.38 0.75
C LEU A 165 10.66 -7.83 0.57
N ASP A 166 11.22 -7.87 -0.63
CA ASP A 166 12.53 -7.23 -0.91
C ASP A 166 12.44 -5.71 -0.76
N ILE A 167 11.32 -5.09 -1.15
CA ILE A 167 11.08 -3.66 -0.91
C ILE A 167 11.01 -3.37 0.60
N VAL A 168 10.30 -4.20 1.38
CA VAL A 168 10.24 -4.04 2.85
C VAL A 168 11.64 -4.13 3.47
N LEU A 169 12.41 -5.16 3.11
CA LEU A 169 13.78 -5.33 3.58
C LEU A 169 14.69 -4.17 3.17
N PHE A 170 14.53 -3.65 1.96
CA PHE A 170 15.26 -2.49 1.46
C PHE A 170 14.96 -1.23 2.27
N VAL A 171 13.68 -0.95 2.56
CA VAL A 171 13.27 0.19 3.40
C VAL A 171 13.79 0.04 4.82
N ASP A 172 13.70 -1.15 5.41
CA ASP A 172 14.26 -1.42 6.75
C ASP A 172 15.78 -1.20 6.77
N THR A 173 16.49 -1.66 5.74
CA THR A 173 17.95 -1.47 5.61
C THR A 173 18.31 0.00 5.43
N LEU A 174 17.56 0.76 4.63
CA LEU A 174 17.74 2.20 4.49
C LEU A 174 17.47 2.94 5.81
N GLY A 175 16.45 2.53 6.57
CA GLY A 175 16.17 3.08 7.89
C GLY A 175 17.33 2.85 8.86
N GLU A 176 17.88 1.64 8.91
CA GLU A 176 19.08 1.32 9.71
C GLU A 176 20.31 2.14 9.25
N PHE A 177 20.53 2.27 7.93
CA PHE A 177 21.64 3.04 7.37
C PHE A 177 21.57 4.54 7.70
N LEU A 178 20.38 5.14 7.61
CA LEU A 178 20.16 6.55 7.92
C LEU A 178 20.28 6.85 9.44
N LEU A 179 20.14 5.83 10.30
CA LEU A 179 20.34 5.96 11.74
C LEU A 179 21.81 5.76 12.14
N ASP A 180 22.55 4.87 11.46
CA ASP A 180 23.98 4.61 11.72
C ASP A 180 24.89 5.78 11.32
N GLU A 181 24.50 6.64 10.36
CA GLU A 181 25.23 7.87 10.01
C GLU A 181 24.99 9.04 11.00
N GLY A 182 24.17 8.84 12.04
CA GLY A 182 23.82 9.86 13.04
C GLY A 182 24.70 9.94 14.29
N ASP A 183 25.69 9.06 14.44
CA ASP A 183 26.49 8.91 15.67
C ASP A 183 27.97 9.39 15.54
N GLU A 184 28.29 10.23 14.54
CA GLU A 184 29.51 11.06 14.58
C GLU A 184 29.14 12.52 14.83
N ASP A 185 29.24 12.94 16.10
CA ASP A 185 29.36 14.33 16.60
C ASP A 185 29.00 15.46 15.61
N LEU A 186 27.71 15.58 15.25
CA LEU A 186 27.17 16.83 14.71
C LEU A 186 26.58 17.63 15.87
N ASP A 187 27.34 18.66 16.26
CA ASP A 187 26.99 19.68 17.25
C ASP A 187 25.51 20.11 17.12
N THR A 188 24.69 19.64 18.06
CA THR A 188 23.22 19.74 18.07
C THR A 188 22.66 21.15 18.31
N ASN A 189 23.34 22.19 17.84
CA ASN A 189 22.89 23.57 18.00
C ASN A 189 22.37 24.25 16.72
N ASP A 190 22.39 23.59 15.56
CA ASP A 190 21.74 24.11 14.36
C ASP A 190 20.53 23.27 13.95
N LYS A 191 19.37 23.63 14.48
CA LYS A 191 18.08 23.20 13.95
C LYS A 191 17.85 23.95 12.64
N ASN A 192 18.21 23.40 11.47
CA ASN A 192 17.58 23.73 10.17
C ASN A 192 18.11 23.01 8.91
N HIS A 193 18.86 21.91 8.97
CA HIS A 193 19.42 21.31 7.75
C HIS A 193 18.47 20.46 6.88
N ALA A 194 17.19 20.33 7.22
CA ALA A 194 16.23 19.56 6.41
C ALA A 194 15.74 20.31 5.14
N ASN A 195 16.17 21.55 4.92
CA ASN A 195 15.69 22.43 3.85
C ASN A 195 16.80 22.98 2.93
N ASP A 196 18.03 22.51 3.04
CA ASP A 196 19.11 23.01 2.19
C ASP A 196 18.98 22.38 0.79
N LEU A 197 18.53 23.20 -0.17
CA LEU A 197 18.58 22.88 -1.60
C LEU A 197 20.04 22.71 -2.05
N PRO A 198 20.30 21.97 -3.14
CA PRO A 198 21.65 21.85 -3.70
C PRO A 198 22.30 23.22 -3.94
N ASP A 199 23.62 23.32 -3.76
CA ASP A 199 24.39 24.56 -3.93
C ASP A 199 23.97 25.33 -5.19
N GLY A 200 23.57 26.61 -5.00
CA GLY A 200 23.13 27.52 -6.05
C GLY A 200 21.62 27.79 -6.12
N TYR A 201 20.80 27.07 -5.35
CA TYR A 201 19.34 27.27 -5.32
C TYR A 201 18.82 27.74 -3.97
N SER A 202 17.94 28.74 -3.95
CA SER A 202 17.28 29.25 -2.74
C SER A 202 15.75 29.28 -2.89
N TYR A 203 15.02 28.97 -1.81
CA TYR A 203 13.55 28.94 -1.80
C TYR A 203 12.97 30.28 -1.30
N ASP A 204 12.14 30.93 -2.13
CA ASP A 204 11.47 32.18 -1.74
C ASP A 204 10.11 31.89 -1.08
N ASP A 205 10.10 31.87 0.25
CA ASP A 205 8.92 31.61 1.09
C ASP A 205 7.72 32.53 0.80
N LYS A 206 7.94 33.72 0.24
CA LYS A 206 6.85 34.67 -0.04
C LYS A 206 6.16 34.41 -1.37
N LYS A 207 6.85 33.75 -2.30
CA LYS A 207 6.35 33.47 -3.66
C LYS A 207 6.10 32.00 -3.92
N GLY A 208 6.67 31.10 -3.10
CA GLY A 208 6.55 29.66 -3.26
C GLY A 208 7.27 29.12 -4.50
N ILE A 209 8.43 29.68 -4.83
CA ILE A 209 9.22 29.31 -6.03
C ILE A 209 10.70 29.18 -5.67
N ILE A 210 11.38 28.19 -6.25
CA ILE A 210 12.83 28.00 -6.16
C ILE A 210 13.52 28.95 -7.16
N LYS A 211 14.53 29.68 -6.70
CA LYS A 211 15.36 30.57 -7.53
C LYS A 211 16.76 29.99 -7.67
N ASN A 212 17.34 30.19 -8.84
CA ASN A 212 18.77 29.99 -9.09
C ASN A 212 19.48 31.31 -8.79
N GLU A 213 20.48 31.33 -7.91
CA GLU A 213 21.31 32.51 -7.69
C GLU A 213 22.49 32.47 -8.67
N GLU A 214 22.29 33.04 -9.86
CA GLU A 214 23.40 33.35 -10.74
C GLU A 214 24.22 34.49 -10.11
N ASN A 215 25.47 34.20 -9.78
CA ASN A 215 26.46 35.20 -9.39
C ASN A 215 26.77 36.09 -10.60
N ASP A 216 26.01 37.18 -10.73
CA ASP A 216 26.38 38.32 -11.57
C ASP A 216 27.53 39.10 -10.92
N GLU A 217 28.77 38.70 -11.21
CA GLU A 217 29.87 39.67 -11.31
C GLU A 217 30.27 39.81 -12.77
N SER A 218 29.78 40.91 -13.35
CA SER A 218 30.11 41.44 -14.66
C SER A 218 31.61 41.44 -14.94
N ASN A 219 32.02 40.92 -16.10
CA ASN A 219 33.13 41.49 -16.86
C ASN A 219 32.81 41.45 -18.36
N GLU A 220 33.16 42.56 -19.00
CA GLU A 220 32.83 43.00 -20.34
C GLU A 220 33.42 42.12 -21.45
N ASP A 221 32.69 42.10 -22.58
CA ASP A 221 33.13 41.89 -23.96
C ASP A 221 34.00 40.65 -24.28
N GLU A 222 33.34 39.56 -24.66
CA GLU A 222 33.87 38.65 -25.69
C GLU A 222 32.74 38.20 -26.63
N ILE A 223 32.81 38.66 -27.87
CA ILE A 223 32.02 38.12 -28.98
C ILE A 223 32.47 36.67 -29.16
N ILE A 224 31.62 35.71 -28.82
CA ILE A 224 31.81 34.31 -29.21
C ILE A 224 30.80 34.00 -30.30
N GLU A 225 31.34 33.67 -31.46
CA GLU A 225 30.65 33.28 -32.68
C GLU A 225 29.69 32.10 -32.41
N GLU A 226 28.54 32.10 -33.07
CA GLU A 226 27.66 30.93 -33.17
C GLU A 226 28.42 29.80 -33.89
N GLU A 227 29.10 28.94 -33.12
CA GLU A 227 29.48 27.61 -33.59
C GLU A 227 28.28 26.67 -33.42
N ASP A 228 27.70 26.27 -34.55
CA ASP A 228 26.71 25.21 -34.67
C ASP A 228 27.25 23.90 -34.04
N ASN A 229 26.99 23.69 -32.76
CA ASN A 229 27.31 22.43 -32.07
C ASN A 229 26.26 21.35 -32.41
N GLU A 230 26.32 20.82 -33.64
CA GLU A 230 25.59 19.60 -34.05
C GLU A 230 25.80 18.44 -33.05
N ASP A 231 26.95 18.39 -32.37
CA ASP A 231 27.32 17.37 -31.39
C ASP A 231 26.51 17.43 -30.08
N GLU A 232 26.13 18.62 -29.59
CA GLU A 232 25.29 18.75 -28.39
C GLU A 232 23.83 18.41 -28.68
N MET A 233 23.34 18.77 -29.88
CA MET A 233 22.00 18.40 -30.32
C MET A 233 21.91 16.89 -30.61
N GLN A 234 22.98 16.28 -31.11
CA GLN A 234 23.10 14.81 -31.21
C GLN A 234 23.13 14.15 -29.84
N LYS A 235 23.90 14.65 -28.88
CA LYS A 235 23.96 14.12 -27.51
C LYS A 235 22.63 14.23 -26.77
N TYR A 236 21.89 15.32 -26.97
CA TYR A 236 20.52 15.47 -26.47
C TYR A 236 19.57 14.49 -27.16
N SER A 237 19.68 14.32 -28.49
CA SER A 237 18.89 13.34 -29.25
C SER A 237 19.17 11.89 -28.84
N GLU A 238 20.42 11.56 -28.52
CA GLU A 238 20.84 10.26 -27.99
C GLU A 238 20.30 10.02 -26.58
N THR A 239 20.37 11.02 -25.70
CA THR A 239 19.78 10.97 -24.35
C THR A 239 18.26 10.80 -24.39
N VAL A 240 17.57 11.51 -25.30
CA VAL A 240 16.13 11.36 -25.50
C VAL A 240 15.78 9.99 -26.09
N LYS A 241 16.61 9.46 -27.01
CA LYS A 241 16.46 8.08 -27.52
C LYS A 241 16.69 7.03 -26.43
N GLU A 242 17.70 7.19 -25.57
CA GLU A 242 17.92 6.32 -24.40
C GLU A 242 16.72 6.35 -23.45
N ILE A 243 16.17 7.52 -23.12
CA ILE A 243 14.95 7.63 -22.31
C ILE A 243 13.75 6.93 -22.99
N PHE A 244 13.62 7.08 -24.31
CA PHE A 244 12.56 6.42 -25.07
C PHE A 244 12.74 4.90 -25.18
N ASP A 245 13.97 4.42 -25.30
CA ASP A 245 14.29 3.00 -25.42
C ASP A 245 14.23 2.31 -24.04
N ILE A 246 14.65 2.98 -22.95
CA ILE A 246 14.32 2.61 -21.56
C ILE A 246 12.80 2.55 -21.40
N GLY A 247 12.06 3.53 -21.91
CA GLY A 247 10.60 3.52 -21.93
C GLY A 247 10.00 2.31 -22.68
N LYS A 248 10.61 1.86 -23.79
CA LYS A 248 10.15 0.68 -24.54
C LYS A 248 10.45 -0.65 -23.87
N ASP A 249 11.60 -0.79 -23.22
CA ASP A 249 11.93 -1.98 -22.43
C ASP A 249 11.01 -2.07 -21.21
N THR A 250 10.71 -0.92 -20.59
CA THR A 250 9.68 -0.80 -19.54
C THR A 250 8.30 -1.24 -20.07
N LEU A 251 7.91 -0.94 -21.32
CA LEU A 251 6.61 -1.31 -21.89
C LEU A 251 6.41 -2.83 -22.09
N LYS A 252 7.50 -3.59 -22.34
CA LYS A 252 7.45 -5.06 -22.47
C LYS A 252 7.33 -5.72 -21.09
N GLU A 253 8.11 -5.24 -20.13
CA GLU A 253 8.02 -5.67 -18.73
C GLU A 253 6.63 -5.38 -18.14
N GLN A 254 6.06 -4.21 -18.43
CA GLN A 254 4.69 -3.84 -18.06
C GLN A 254 3.62 -4.74 -18.67
N LYS A 255 3.82 -5.25 -19.89
CA LYS A 255 2.87 -6.20 -20.50
C LYS A 255 2.89 -7.54 -19.79
N ASP A 256 4.09 -8.07 -19.54
CA ASP A 256 4.25 -9.35 -18.83
C ASP A 256 3.73 -9.25 -17.39
N GLU A 257 3.87 -8.10 -16.75
CA GLU A 257 3.31 -7.78 -15.44
C GLU A 257 1.77 -7.73 -15.45
N ILE A 258 1.15 -7.02 -16.41
CA ILE A 258 -0.30 -7.02 -16.59
C ILE A 258 -0.83 -8.44 -16.79
N ASP A 259 -0.19 -9.23 -17.64
CA ASP A 259 -0.61 -10.60 -17.94
C ASP A 259 -0.51 -11.51 -16.70
N LYS A 260 0.50 -11.30 -15.83
CA LYS A 260 0.61 -12.00 -14.53
C LYS A 260 -0.54 -11.63 -13.60
N TYR A 261 -0.79 -10.34 -13.35
CA TYR A 261 -1.89 -9.91 -12.49
C TYR A 261 -3.25 -10.35 -13.04
N GLN A 262 -3.44 -10.36 -14.37
CA GLN A 262 -4.69 -10.78 -14.98
C GLN A 262 -4.97 -12.26 -14.72
N ARG A 263 -3.96 -13.13 -14.85
CA ARG A 263 -4.09 -14.56 -14.50
C ARG A 263 -4.44 -14.75 -13.03
N ILE A 264 -3.84 -13.98 -12.12
CA ILE A 264 -4.13 -14.00 -10.68
C ILE A 264 -5.58 -13.61 -10.42
N ILE A 265 -6.02 -12.49 -10.99
CA ILE A 265 -7.40 -12.02 -10.87
C ILE A 265 -8.38 -13.08 -11.37
N ASP A 266 -8.14 -13.64 -12.56
CA ASP A 266 -9.03 -14.65 -13.14
C ASP A 266 -9.07 -15.95 -12.32
N TYR A 267 -7.94 -16.33 -11.72
CA TYR A 267 -7.87 -17.47 -10.81
C TYR A 267 -8.68 -17.24 -9.52
N PHE A 268 -8.59 -16.03 -8.95
CA PHE A 268 -9.28 -15.69 -7.70
C PHE A 268 -10.69 -15.13 -7.87
N LYS A 269 -11.22 -14.99 -9.09
CA LYS A 269 -12.67 -14.83 -9.32
C LYS A 269 -13.49 -16.04 -8.86
N ILE A 270 -12.83 -17.17 -8.59
CA ILE A 270 -13.48 -18.41 -8.17
C ILE A 270 -13.41 -18.51 -6.64
N GLY A 271 -14.56 -18.43 -5.96
CA GLY A 271 -14.64 -18.46 -4.49
C GLY A 271 -13.97 -19.67 -3.82
N LYS A 272 -13.89 -20.82 -4.50
CA LYS A 272 -13.13 -21.98 -3.99
C LYS A 272 -11.63 -21.66 -3.86
N ASN A 273 -11.06 -20.99 -4.85
CA ASN A 273 -9.64 -20.62 -4.86
C ASN A 273 -9.36 -19.53 -3.81
N GLN A 274 -10.27 -18.56 -3.67
CA GLN A 274 -10.19 -17.54 -2.62
C GLN A 274 -10.13 -18.17 -1.22
N LYS A 275 -10.99 -19.16 -0.95
CA LYS A 275 -11.01 -19.93 0.31
C LYS A 275 -9.73 -20.73 0.54
N GLU A 276 -9.22 -21.37 -0.51
CA GLU A 276 -8.06 -22.26 -0.41
C GLU A 276 -6.77 -21.50 -0.08
N PHE A 277 -6.59 -20.30 -0.64
CA PHE A 277 -5.36 -19.50 -0.51
C PHE A 277 -5.52 -18.24 0.35
N GLY A 278 -6.71 -18.01 0.93
CA GLY A 278 -6.97 -16.86 1.80
C GLY A 278 -6.89 -15.52 1.07
N VAL A 279 -7.38 -15.44 -0.17
CA VAL A 279 -7.36 -14.23 -1.00
C VAL A 279 -8.80 -13.71 -1.21
N PRO A 280 -9.31 -12.85 -0.31
CA PRO A 280 -10.65 -12.27 -0.46
C PRO A 280 -10.71 -11.20 -1.56
N ASP A 281 -11.92 -10.74 -1.88
CA ASP A 281 -12.17 -9.83 -3.01
C ASP A 281 -11.36 -8.53 -2.96
N ASP A 282 -11.13 -8.00 -1.76
CA ASP A 282 -10.37 -6.76 -1.61
C ASP A 282 -8.91 -6.91 -2.07
N TYR A 283 -8.31 -8.10 -1.96
CA TYR A 283 -6.99 -8.36 -2.55
C TYR A 283 -7.07 -8.43 -4.07
N VAL A 284 -8.15 -9.04 -4.60
CA VAL A 284 -8.40 -9.08 -6.04
C VAL A 284 -8.57 -7.68 -6.59
N ARG A 285 -9.25 -6.77 -5.86
CA ARG A 285 -9.34 -5.35 -6.21
C ARG A 285 -7.96 -4.71 -6.24
N GLY A 286 -7.10 -4.95 -5.26
CA GLY A 286 -5.73 -4.45 -5.26
C GLY A 286 -4.95 -4.82 -6.52
N TYR A 287 -5.06 -6.07 -6.97
CA TYR A 287 -4.45 -6.51 -8.24
C TYR A 287 -5.07 -5.82 -9.47
N GLN A 288 -6.40 -5.60 -9.48
CA GLN A 288 -7.06 -4.85 -10.55
C GLN A 288 -6.58 -3.40 -10.62
N LEU A 289 -6.36 -2.76 -9.47
CA LEU A 289 -5.83 -1.41 -9.37
C LEU A 289 -4.39 -1.33 -9.88
N LYS A 290 -3.55 -2.34 -9.61
CA LYS A 290 -2.20 -2.42 -10.18
C LYS A 290 -2.21 -2.49 -11.72
N ILE A 291 -3.07 -3.33 -12.31
CA ILE A 291 -3.27 -3.33 -13.76
C ILE A 291 -3.73 -1.96 -14.28
N ALA A 292 -4.62 -1.30 -13.54
CA ALA A 292 -5.13 0.01 -13.94
C ALA A 292 -4.04 1.08 -13.91
N GLU A 293 -3.21 1.12 -12.86
CA GLU A 293 -2.04 1.98 -12.74
C GLU A 293 -1.12 1.83 -13.97
N THR A 294 -0.70 0.60 -14.29
CA THR A 294 0.16 0.33 -15.45
C THR A 294 -0.50 0.78 -16.77
N LYS A 295 -1.80 0.53 -16.95
CA LYS A 295 -2.52 0.92 -18.17
C LYS A 295 -2.73 2.43 -18.29
N ILE A 296 -2.93 3.13 -17.18
CA ILE A 296 -3.02 4.59 -17.13
C ILE A 296 -1.69 5.20 -17.58
N THR A 297 -0.58 4.76 -16.99
CA THR A 297 0.77 5.20 -17.36
C THR A 297 1.06 4.94 -18.84
N LYS A 298 0.72 3.73 -19.32
CA LYS A 298 0.87 3.37 -20.74
C LYS A 298 0.02 4.25 -21.67
N ASN A 299 -1.22 4.56 -21.29
CA ASN A 299 -2.07 5.43 -22.09
C ASN A 299 -1.54 6.87 -22.11
N MET A 300 -1.05 7.37 -20.98
CA MET A 300 -0.41 8.68 -20.90
C MET A 300 0.79 8.77 -21.85
N MET A 301 1.71 7.80 -21.78
CA MET A 301 2.93 7.79 -22.58
C MET A 301 2.67 7.67 -24.09
N ASN A 302 1.69 6.85 -24.50
CA ASN A 302 1.46 6.56 -25.92
C ASN A 302 0.42 7.46 -26.59
N TYR A 303 -0.57 7.94 -25.83
CA TYR A 303 -1.76 8.61 -26.37
C TYR A 303 -2.11 9.92 -25.64
N GLY A 304 -1.27 10.36 -24.68
CA GLY A 304 -1.44 11.60 -23.95
C GLY A 304 -2.40 11.54 -22.77
N ILE A 305 -2.47 12.65 -22.03
CA ILE A 305 -3.20 12.79 -20.77
C ILE A 305 -4.69 12.47 -20.92
N GLU A 306 -5.34 12.91 -22.00
CA GLU A 306 -6.76 12.65 -22.23
C GLU A 306 -7.07 11.14 -22.23
N SER A 307 -6.23 10.31 -22.85
CA SER A 307 -6.44 8.87 -22.88
C SER A 307 -6.27 8.22 -21.51
N ALA A 308 -5.37 8.74 -20.67
CA ALA A 308 -5.16 8.27 -19.30
C ALA A 308 -6.37 8.60 -18.41
N VAL A 309 -6.85 9.85 -18.47
CA VAL A 309 -8.05 10.34 -17.74
C VAL A 309 -9.28 9.52 -18.12
N LYS A 310 -9.51 9.32 -19.43
CA LYS A 310 -10.64 8.52 -19.92
C LYS A 310 -10.61 7.08 -19.38
N TYR A 311 -9.44 6.44 -19.42
CA TYR A 311 -9.29 5.08 -18.91
C TYR A 311 -9.59 5.00 -17.42
N TYR A 312 -9.07 5.94 -16.61
CA TYR A 312 -9.37 6.01 -15.18
C TYR A 312 -10.87 6.13 -14.92
N LEU A 313 -11.55 7.05 -15.62
CA LEU A 313 -12.97 7.26 -15.45
C LEU A 313 -13.77 5.97 -15.76
N GLU A 314 -13.48 5.32 -16.88
CA GLU A 314 -14.23 4.14 -17.33
C GLU A 314 -13.95 2.87 -16.52
N ASN A 315 -12.73 2.70 -15.99
CA ASN A 315 -12.27 1.41 -15.46
C ASN A 315 -11.97 1.41 -13.96
N VAL A 316 -11.73 2.59 -13.38
CA VAL A 316 -11.37 2.73 -11.95
C VAL A 316 -12.47 3.42 -11.19
N SER A 317 -12.95 4.58 -11.63
CA SER A 317 -13.85 5.42 -10.84
C SER A 317 -15.33 5.05 -10.94
N THR A 318 -15.78 4.56 -12.11
CA THR A 318 -17.20 4.19 -12.35
C THR A 318 -17.46 2.69 -12.29
N LYS A 319 -16.44 1.85 -12.13
CA LYS A 319 -16.61 0.40 -12.07
C LYS A 319 -17.49 0.01 -10.87
N ASP A 320 -18.44 -0.89 -11.04
CA ASP A 320 -19.23 -1.39 -9.91
C ASP A 320 -18.32 -2.24 -9.01
N VAL A 321 -18.07 -1.77 -7.79
CA VAL A 321 -17.24 -2.42 -6.77
C VAL A 321 -17.88 -2.20 -5.41
N THR A 322 -17.64 -3.12 -4.48
CA THR A 322 -18.26 -3.06 -3.16
C THR A 322 -17.63 -1.97 -2.28
N TYR A 323 -18.33 -1.58 -1.22
CA TYR A 323 -17.75 -0.69 -0.22
C TYR A 323 -16.48 -1.28 0.41
N GLU A 324 -16.47 -2.59 0.67
CA GLU A 324 -15.33 -3.29 1.28
C GLU A 324 -14.09 -3.27 0.37
N ASP A 325 -14.28 -3.51 -0.94
CA ASP A 325 -13.20 -3.44 -1.94
C ASP A 325 -12.51 -2.07 -1.91
N VAL A 326 -13.32 -1.01 -1.88
CA VAL A 326 -12.83 0.37 -1.85
C VAL A 326 -12.24 0.70 -0.49
N TYR A 327 -12.86 0.22 0.59
CA TYR A 327 -12.38 0.44 1.96
C TYR A 327 -10.96 -0.08 2.07
N PHE A 328 -10.70 -1.37 1.88
CA PHE A 328 -9.35 -1.94 2.07
C PHE A 328 -8.33 -1.52 0.99
N ASN A 329 -8.75 -0.87 -0.10
CA ASN A 329 -7.86 -0.34 -1.13
C ASN A 329 -7.87 1.19 -1.22
N GLU A 330 -8.33 1.89 -0.18
CA GLU A 330 -8.51 3.35 -0.22
C GLU A 330 -7.25 4.11 -0.60
N GLU A 331 -6.09 3.73 -0.07
CA GLU A 331 -4.81 4.36 -0.42
C GLU A 331 -4.44 4.18 -1.89
N ALA A 332 -4.66 2.98 -2.46
CA ALA A 332 -4.36 2.70 -3.86
C ALA A 332 -5.33 3.43 -4.80
N GLU A 333 -6.62 3.45 -4.45
CA GLU A 333 -7.65 4.23 -5.15
C GLU A 333 -7.31 5.73 -5.13
N LEU A 334 -6.88 6.22 -3.97
CA LEU A 334 -6.47 7.61 -3.77
C LEU A 334 -5.20 7.95 -4.55
N ALA A 335 -4.19 7.09 -4.52
CA ALA A 335 -2.95 7.29 -5.26
C ALA A 335 -3.23 7.45 -6.76
N ILE A 336 -4.02 6.55 -7.34
CA ILE A 336 -4.41 6.62 -8.75
C ILE A 336 -5.20 7.90 -9.04
N TYR A 337 -6.14 8.27 -8.17
CA TYR A 337 -6.88 9.53 -8.31
C TYR A 337 -5.93 10.74 -8.31
N LEU A 338 -4.99 10.82 -7.36
CA LEU A 338 -4.03 11.92 -7.26
C LEU A 338 -3.11 11.98 -8.49
N SER A 339 -2.66 10.84 -9.01
CA SER A 339 -1.89 10.80 -10.26
C SER A 339 -2.67 11.40 -11.42
N ILE A 340 -3.97 11.09 -11.55
CA ILE A 340 -4.82 11.67 -12.60
C ILE A 340 -5.06 13.17 -12.36
N ALA A 341 -5.23 13.60 -11.11
CA ALA A 341 -5.37 15.02 -10.77
C ALA A 341 -4.12 15.82 -11.15
N GLN A 342 -2.93 15.28 -10.87
CA GLN A 342 -1.65 15.88 -11.28
C GLN A 342 -1.52 15.96 -12.80
N MET A 343 -1.91 14.92 -13.53
CA MET A 343 -1.93 14.95 -15.00
C MET A 343 -2.90 16.02 -15.53
N LEU A 344 -4.10 16.14 -14.95
CA LEU A 344 -5.07 17.17 -15.35
C LEU A 344 -4.57 18.59 -15.05
N ALA A 345 -3.77 18.80 -13.99
CA ALA A 345 -3.26 20.12 -13.63
C ALA A 345 -2.29 20.70 -14.68
N VAL A 346 -1.63 19.84 -15.46
CA VAL A 346 -0.70 20.23 -16.53
C VAL A 346 -1.27 20.01 -17.94
N ALA A 347 -2.54 19.60 -18.04
CA ALA A 347 -3.21 19.35 -19.32
C ALA A 347 -3.74 20.64 -19.96
N ASP A 348 -3.96 20.60 -21.28
CA ASP A 348 -4.61 21.68 -22.00
C ASP A 348 -5.99 22.03 -21.40
N GLU A 349 -6.34 23.31 -21.37
CA GLU A 349 -7.60 23.80 -20.80
C GLU A 349 -8.83 23.10 -21.39
N ASN A 350 -8.78 22.73 -22.66
CA ASN A 350 -9.85 21.99 -23.34
C ASN A 350 -10.09 20.61 -22.70
N ILE A 351 -9.03 19.89 -22.35
CA ILE A 351 -9.09 18.58 -21.69
C ILE A 351 -9.61 18.76 -20.27
N VAL A 352 -9.08 19.75 -19.54
CA VAL A 352 -9.53 20.07 -18.18
C VAL A 352 -11.02 20.37 -18.17
N ASN A 353 -11.49 21.27 -19.03
CA ASN A 353 -12.90 21.67 -19.09
C ASN A 353 -13.83 20.51 -19.47
N LYS A 354 -13.35 19.57 -20.29
CA LYS A 354 -14.10 18.38 -20.70
C LYS A 354 -14.32 17.42 -19.53
N TYR A 355 -13.28 17.11 -18.76
CA TYR A 355 -13.33 16.04 -17.76
C TYR A 355 -13.48 16.51 -16.31
N ARG A 356 -13.34 17.82 -16.03
CA ARG A 356 -13.39 18.36 -14.65
C ARG A 356 -14.61 17.86 -13.88
N LYS A 357 -15.81 17.98 -14.45
CA LYS A 357 -17.05 17.56 -13.75
C LYS A 357 -17.11 16.05 -13.50
N ASP A 358 -16.68 15.24 -14.46
CA ASP A 358 -16.73 13.78 -14.30
C ASP A 358 -15.71 13.33 -13.26
N PHE A 359 -14.54 13.96 -13.25
CA PHE A 359 -13.49 13.74 -12.27
C PHE A 359 -13.92 14.18 -10.86
N GLU A 360 -14.55 15.36 -10.74
CA GLU A 360 -15.12 15.92 -9.51
C GLU A 360 -16.25 15.08 -8.89
N ASN A 361 -16.90 14.22 -9.69
CA ASN A 361 -17.99 13.35 -9.24
C ASN A 361 -17.56 11.91 -8.97
N THR A 362 -16.26 11.62 -9.00
CA THR A 362 -15.76 10.27 -8.74
C THR A 362 -15.96 9.84 -7.29
N ARG A 363 -16.12 8.53 -7.06
CA ARG A 363 -16.29 7.99 -5.69
C ARG A 363 -15.13 8.35 -4.75
N VAL A 364 -13.92 8.51 -5.28
CA VAL A 364 -12.71 8.78 -4.49
C VAL A 364 -12.75 10.17 -3.87
N ILE A 365 -13.41 11.14 -4.51
CA ILE A 365 -13.63 12.47 -3.91
C ILE A 365 -14.51 12.39 -2.67
N LYS A 366 -15.55 11.54 -2.69
CA LYS A 366 -16.38 11.31 -1.49
C LYS A 366 -15.61 10.62 -0.36
N LEU A 367 -14.58 9.83 -0.69
CA LEU A 367 -13.66 9.27 0.32
C LEU A 367 -12.72 10.34 0.85
N LEU A 368 -12.14 11.16 -0.04
CA LEU A 368 -11.29 12.29 0.32
C LEU A 368 -12.00 13.28 1.23
N ASP A 369 -13.26 13.64 0.93
CA ASP A 369 -14.05 14.53 1.78
C ASP A 369 -14.18 13.96 3.20
N LYS A 370 -14.43 12.65 3.34
CA LYS A 370 -14.47 11.97 4.65
C LYS A 370 -13.10 11.91 5.34
N ILE A 371 -12.01 11.64 4.61
CA ILE A 371 -10.65 11.65 5.18
C ILE A 371 -10.29 13.05 5.68
N PHE A 372 -10.57 14.10 4.89
CA PHE A 372 -10.30 15.47 5.28
C PHE A 372 -11.19 15.95 6.43
N GLU A 373 -12.45 15.52 6.48
CA GLU A 373 -13.33 15.72 7.64
C GLU A 373 -12.78 15.02 8.89
N GLY A 374 -12.40 13.75 8.79
CA GLY A 374 -11.83 12.96 9.90
C GLY A 374 -10.49 13.51 10.40
N LYS A 375 -9.60 13.96 9.50
CA LYS A 375 -8.33 14.63 9.88
C LYS A 375 -8.59 15.94 10.62
N LYS A 376 -9.55 16.76 10.15
CA LYS A 376 -9.95 18.00 10.85
C LYS A 376 -10.56 17.70 12.22
N GLU A 377 -11.30 16.61 12.37
CA GLU A 377 -11.83 16.18 13.67
C GLU A 377 -10.73 15.69 14.60
N LYS A 378 -9.77 14.91 14.11
CA LYS A 378 -8.62 14.43 14.89
C LYS A 378 -7.72 15.59 15.35
N GLU A 379 -7.42 16.55 14.47
CA GLU A 379 -6.69 17.78 14.83
C GLU A 379 -7.42 18.63 15.88
N LYS A 380 -8.77 18.71 15.80
CA LYS A 380 -9.58 19.38 16.81
C LYS A 380 -9.55 18.64 18.15
N LEU A 381 -9.60 17.31 18.13
CA LEU A 381 -9.50 16.48 19.33
C LEU A 381 -8.13 16.66 20.01
N GLU A 382 -7.04 16.59 19.24
CA GLU A 382 -5.67 16.76 19.74
C GLU A 382 -5.42 18.18 20.29
N LYS A 383 -5.97 19.22 19.65
CA LYS A 383 -5.96 20.59 20.20
C LYS A 383 -6.72 20.69 21.51
N SER A 384 -7.93 20.11 21.60
CA SER A 384 -8.73 20.12 22.82
C SER A 384 -8.05 19.36 23.99
N GLN A 385 -7.31 18.30 23.69
CA GLN A 385 -6.57 17.52 24.68
C GLN A 385 -5.28 18.24 25.14
N LYS A 386 -4.60 18.97 24.25
CA LYS A 386 -3.47 19.86 24.60
C LYS A 386 -3.93 21.06 25.44
N GLU A 387 -5.07 21.66 25.14
CA GLU A 387 -5.65 22.75 25.92
C GLU A 387 -6.10 22.28 27.32
N ASN A 388 -6.75 21.11 27.44
CA ASN A 388 -7.14 20.55 28.74
C ASN A 388 -5.94 20.18 29.64
N LYS A 389 -4.77 19.80 29.07
CA LYS A 389 -3.55 19.58 29.86
C LYS A 389 -2.98 20.87 30.45
N ASN A 390 -3.22 22.03 29.83
CA ASN A 390 -2.77 23.33 30.35
C ASN A 390 -3.66 23.86 31.49
N TYR A 391 -4.92 23.42 31.58
CA TYR A 391 -5.83 23.81 32.68
C TYR A 391 -5.67 23.00 33.98
N ILE A 392 -4.90 21.91 33.98
CA ILE A 392 -4.63 21.08 35.17
C ILE A 392 -3.36 21.53 35.93
N LYS A 393 -2.60 22.50 35.39
CA LYS A 393 -1.38 23.06 36.02
C LYS A 393 -1.52 24.51 36.53
N SER A 394 -2.73 25.00 36.82
CA SER A 394 -2.92 26.28 37.52
C SER A 394 -3.46 26.12 38.92
#